data_AF-A0A2T4S0R6-F1
#
_entry.id   AF-A0A2T4S0R6-F1
#
_cell.length_a   1.000
_cell.length_b   1.000
_cell.length_c   1.000
_cell.angle_alpha   90.00
_cell.angle_beta   90.00
_cell.angle_gamma   90.00
#
_symmetry.space_group_name_H-M   'P 1'
#
loop_
_entity.id
_entity.type
_entity.pdbx_description
1 polymer ?
#
loop_
_entity_poly.entity_id
_entity_poly.type
_entity_poly.pdbx_seq_one_letter_code
_entity_poly.pdbx_strand_id
1 'polypeptide(L)'
;IAPAISQTNQFIQRHQFQIGYSESTVQSLDFIDEHTGAIAPLGINEDHRLEAIEQNIEDFPHNVTRFLIIGNHLTIAEDATDTVLMITPEQDRAGLLANILNTFAIFNINLSWIESRPLKTQLGRYRFFVQADATLNSELD
;
A
#
# COMPACT_ATOMS: atom_id res chain seq x y z
N ILE A 1 -11.38 -6.77 -12.38
CA ILE A 1 -10.04 -6.15 -12.57
C ILE A 1 -10.23 -4.71 -13.02
N ALA A 2 -10.32 -3.77 -12.10
CA ALA A 2 -10.08 -2.35 -12.38
C ALA A 2 -8.61 -1.94 -12.12
N PRO A 3 -7.89 -2.50 -11.12
CA PRO A 3 -6.54 -2.01 -10.79
C PRO A 3 -5.49 -2.25 -11.86
N ALA A 4 -5.38 -3.46 -12.44
CA ALA A 4 -4.33 -3.75 -13.43
C ALA A 4 -4.53 -2.96 -14.73
N ILE A 5 -5.79 -2.87 -15.20
CA ILE A 5 -6.17 -2.05 -16.36
C ILE A 5 -5.87 -0.56 -16.11
N SER A 6 -6.19 -0.05 -14.92
CA SER A 6 -5.89 1.35 -14.56
C SER A 6 -4.39 1.64 -14.49
N GLN A 7 -3.54 0.62 -14.32
CA GLN A 7 -2.09 0.76 -14.24
C GLN A 7 -1.39 0.53 -15.59
N THR A 8 -2.13 0.19 -16.65
CA THR A 8 -1.59 -0.19 -17.97
C THR A 8 -2.37 0.45 -19.11
N ASN A 9 -3.00 1.60 -18.85
CA ASN A 9 -3.93 2.23 -19.76
C ASN A 9 -3.23 2.73 -21.03
N GLN A 10 -1.98 3.22 -20.92
CA GLN A 10 -1.22 3.66 -22.10
C GLN A 10 -0.91 2.49 -23.03
N PHE A 11 -0.57 1.33 -22.46
CA PHE A 11 -0.33 0.11 -23.22
C PHE A 11 -1.58 -0.35 -23.98
N ILE A 12 -2.71 -0.45 -23.28
CA ILE A 12 -4.00 -0.83 -23.88
C ILE A 12 -4.39 0.12 -25.02
N GLN A 13 -4.26 1.44 -24.81
CA GLN A 13 -4.62 2.44 -25.82
C GLN A 13 -3.70 2.41 -27.04
N ARG A 14 -2.39 2.25 -26.84
CA ARG A 14 -1.39 2.18 -27.92
C ARG A 14 -1.67 1.04 -28.87
N HIS A 15 -2.07 -0.12 -28.34
CA HIS A 15 -2.37 -1.32 -29.12
C HIS A 15 -3.85 -1.47 -29.49
N GLN A 16 -4.71 -0.55 -29.04
CA GLN A 16 -6.15 -0.55 -29.29
C GLN A 16 -6.85 -1.84 -28.84
N PHE A 17 -6.39 -2.42 -27.73
CA PHE A 17 -6.99 -3.64 -27.20
C PHE A 17 -8.38 -3.40 -26.61
N GLN A 18 -9.27 -4.38 -26.78
CA GLN A 18 -10.57 -4.40 -26.08
C GLN A 18 -10.38 -4.90 -24.65
N ILE A 19 -11.15 -4.33 -23.72
CA ILE A 19 -11.03 -4.62 -22.29
C ILE A 19 -12.12 -5.61 -21.86
N GLY A 20 -11.69 -6.75 -21.31
CA GLY A 20 -12.54 -7.68 -20.55
C GLY A 20 -12.25 -7.57 -19.04
N TYR A 21 -13.23 -7.93 -18.21
CA TYR A 21 -13.09 -7.93 -16.75
C TYR A 21 -13.17 -9.36 -16.20
N SER A 22 -12.25 -9.70 -15.28
CA SER A 22 -12.35 -10.88 -14.40
C SER A 22 -12.41 -10.45 -12.93
N GLU A 23 -12.66 -11.39 -12.02
CA GLU A 23 -12.76 -11.12 -10.57
C GLU A 23 -11.38 -10.99 -9.91
N SER A 24 -10.35 -11.65 -10.45
CA SER A 24 -8.97 -11.55 -9.95
C SER A 24 -7.95 -11.61 -11.08
N THR A 25 -6.74 -11.11 -10.81
CA THR A 25 -5.65 -11.15 -11.79
C THR A 25 -5.23 -12.58 -12.13
N VAL A 26 -5.27 -13.51 -11.17
CA VAL A 26 -5.00 -14.93 -11.43
C VAL A 26 -6.08 -15.52 -12.35
N GLN A 27 -7.37 -15.23 -12.10
CA GLN A 27 -8.46 -15.74 -12.93
C GLN A 27 -8.38 -15.23 -14.37
N SER A 28 -7.77 -14.07 -14.62
CA SER A 28 -7.62 -13.56 -16.00
C SER A 28 -6.83 -14.51 -16.91
N LEU A 29 -5.98 -15.37 -16.33
CA LEU A 29 -5.20 -16.37 -17.04
C LEU A 29 -6.08 -17.48 -17.65
N ASP A 30 -7.23 -17.78 -17.05
CA ASP A 30 -8.18 -18.81 -17.54
C ASP A 30 -8.85 -18.41 -18.87
N PHE A 31 -8.79 -17.12 -19.23
CA PHE A 31 -9.37 -16.57 -20.45
C PHE A 31 -8.37 -16.45 -21.60
N ILE A 32 -7.11 -16.85 -21.41
CA ILE A 32 -6.09 -16.76 -22.45
C ILE A 32 -6.40 -17.76 -23.56
N ASP A 33 -6.44 -17.26 -24.80
CA ASP A 33 -6.59 -18.04 -26.02
C ASP A 33 -5.81 -17.39 -27.18
N GLU A 34 -6.08 -17.79 -28.43
CA GLU A 34 -5.40 -17.27 -29.62
C GLU A 34 -5.59 -15.75 -29.81
N HIS A 35 -6.66 -15.17 -29.27
CA HIS A 35 -7.05 -13.77 -29.49
C HIS A 35 -7.14 -12.96 -28.20
N THR A 36 -6.93 -13.58 -27.05
CA THR A 36 -7.11 -12.99 -25.73
C THR A 36 -5.85 -13.13 -24.90
N GLY A 37 -5.30 -11.99 -24.47
CA GLY A 37 -4.20 -11.92 -23.51
C GLY A 37 -4.69 -11.50 -22.13
N ALA A 38 -3.84 -11.69 -21.12
CA ALA A 38 -4.08 -11.27 -19.75
C ALA A 38 -3.01 -10.27 -19.29
N ILE A 39 -3.42 -9.22 -18.57
CA ILE A 39 -2.51 -8.30 -17.88
C ILE A 39 -2.37 -8.77 -16.44
N ALA A 40 -1.17 -9.20 -16.06
CA ALA A 40 -0.89 -9.76 -14.75
C ALA A 40 0.49 -9.36 -14.21
N PRO A 41 0.69 -9.37 -12.87
CA PRO A 41 2.00 -9.25 -12.26
C PRO A 41 3.01 -10.24 -12.84
N LEU A 42 4.24 -9.79 -12.98
CA LEU A 42 5.36 -10.65 -13.34
C LEU A 42 5.51 -11.76 -12.28
N GLY A 43 5.78 -12.98 -12.73
CA GLY A 43 6.01 -14.13 -11.84
C GLY A 43 4.74 -14.82 -11.32
N ILE A 44 3.54 -14.45 -11.79
CA ILE A 44 2.28 -15.11 -11.38
C ILE A 44 2.19 -16.60 -11.78
N ASN A 45 3.08 -17.06 -12.66
CA ASN A 45 3.06 -18.38 -13.31
C ASN A 45 4.15 -19.34 -12.81
N GLU A 46 4.33 -19.52 -11.50
CA GLU A 46 5.32 -20.52 -11.02
C GLU A 46 4.95 -21.96 -11.41
N ASP A 47 3.66 -22.24 -11.68
CA ASP A 47 3.15 -23.56 -12.07
C ASP A 47 2.66 -23.65 -13.52
N HIS A 48 2.69 -22.58 -14.31
CA HIS A 48 1.98 -22.51 -15.61
C HIS A 48 2.91 -22.17 -16.78
N ARG A 49 2.75 -22.88 -17.91
CA ARG A 49 3.56 -22.80 -19.14
C ARG A 49 3.28 -21.54 -19.98
N LEU A 50 2.96 -20.43 -19.34
CA LEU A 50 2.56 -19.20 -20.00
C LEU A 50 3.75 -18.24 -20.03
N GLU A 51 4.13 -17.83 -21.24
CA GLU A 51 5.20 -16.86 -21.47
C GLU A 51 4.61 -15.46 -21.63
N ALA A 52 5.25 -14.46 -21.02
CA ALA A 52 4.84 -13.07 -21.19
C ALA A 52 5.18 -12.59 -22.59
N ILE A 53 4.18 -12.08 -23.31
CA ILE A 53 4.35 -11.47 -24.65
C ILE A 53 5.10 -10.14 -24.53
N GLU A 54 4.80 -9.37 -23.49
CA GLU A 54 5.46 -8.11 -23.17
C GLU A 54 5.54 -7.93 -21.64
N GLN A 55 6.60 -7.27 -21.17
CA GLN A 55 6.88 -7.07 -19.75
C GLN A 55 7.10 -5.58 -19.46
N ASN A 56 6.92 -5.19 -18.21
CA ASN A 56 7.05 -3.80 -17.76
C ASN A 56 6.11 -2.83 -18.53
N ILE A 57 4.85 -3.26 -18.72
CA ILE A 57 3.83 -2.52 -19.48
C ILE A 57 3.07 -1.51 -18.63
N GLU A 58 3.44 -1.34 -17.37
CA GLU A 58 2.84 -0.36 -16.46
C GLU A 58 3.10 1.08 -16.91
N ASP A 59 2.10 1.93 -16.69
CA ASP A 59 2.16 3.36 -17.01
C ASP A 59 3.16 4.10 -16.09
N PHE A 60 3.38 3.58 -14.88
CA PHE A 60 4.23 4.19 -13.85
C PHE A 60 5.19 3.15 -13.24
N PRO A 61 6.50 3.22 -13.55
CA PRO A 61 7.47 2.18 -13.15
C PRO A 61 7.81 2.16 -11.65
N HIS A 62 7.37 3.18 -10.90
CA HIS A 62 7.65 3.32 -9.46
C HIS A 62 6.40 3.10 -8.59
N ASN A 63 5.44 2.31 -9.07
CA ASN A 63 4.28 1.95 -8.28
C ASN A 63 4.63 0.81 -7.30
N VAL A 64 4.82 1.16 -6.03
CA VAL A 64 5.22 0.20 -4.98
C VAL A 64 4.07 0.02 -4.00
N THR A 65 3.70 -1.25 -3.74
CA THR A 65 2.78 -1.59 -2.66
C THR A 65 3.56 -1.98 -1.43
N ARG A 66 3.34 -1.26 -0.33
CA ARG A 66 3.93 -1.58 0.96
C ARG A 66 3.05 -2.59 1.71
N PHE A 67 3.65 -3.71 2.13
CA PHE A 67 2.98 -4.73 2.95
C PHE A 67 3.48 -4.67 4.40
N LEU A 68 2.61 -5.05 5.34
CA LEU A 68 2.96 -5.25 6.74
C LEU A 68 2.92 -6.74 7.06
N ILE A 69 3.95 -7.23 7.73
CA ILE A 69 3.95 -8.57 8.32
C ILE A 69 3.40 -8.43 9.73
N ILE A 70 2.39 -9.23 10.07
CA ILE A 70 1.69 -9.16 11.36
C ILE A 70 1.93 -10.41 12.18
N GLY A 71 2.14 -10.23 13.49
CA GLY A 71 2.27 -11.30 14.48
C GLY A 71 1.29 -11.08 15.63
N ASN A 72 1.10 -12.12 16.45
CA ASN A 72 0.24 -12.09 17.65
C ASN A 72 1.01 -11.78 18.94
N HIS A 73 2.33 -11.60 18.87
CA HIS A 73 3.20 -11.25 19.99
C HIS A 73 4.01 -10.00 19.62
N LEU A 74 4.25 -9.15 20.62
CA LEU A 74 5.15 -8.02 20.45
C LEU A 74 6.59 -8.54 20.49
N THR A 75 7.30 -8.37 19.38
CA THR A 75 8.73 -8.60 19.30
C THR A 75 9.34 -7.34 18.72
N ILE A 76 10.26 -6.74 19.48
CA ILE A 76 11.04 -5.58 19.01
C ILE A 76 12.33 -6.18 18.47
N ALA A 77 12.54 -6.04 17.17
CA ALA A 77 13.80 -6.44 16.56
C ALA A 77 14.93 -5.54 17.09
N GLU A 78 16.09 -6.11 17.40
CA GLU A 78 17.24 -5.33 17.89
C GLU A 78 17.71 -4.30 16.85
N ASP A 79 17.50 -4.59 15.57
CA ASP A 79 17.83 -3.77 14.40
C ASP A 79 16.62 -2.97 13.87
N ALA A 80 15.53 -2.86 14.63
CA ALA A 80 14.40 -2.05 14.24
C ALA A 80 14.85 -0.60 14.01
N THR A 81 14.44 0.00 12.89
CA THR A 81 14.71 1.41 12.53
C THR A 81 13.48 2.29 12.64
N ASP A 82 12.29 1.69 12.61
CA ASP A 82 11.02 2.38 12.52
C ASP A 82 10.00 1.81 13.51
N THR A 83 9.09 2.67 13.95
CA THR A 83 7.99 2.31 14.82
C THR A 83 6.67 2.80 14.24
N VAL A 84 5.68 1.89 14.14
CA VAL A 84 4.30 2.24 13.78
C VAL A 84 3.47 2.39 15.04
N LEU A 85 2.90 3.57 15.24
CA LEU A 85 2.12 3.95 16.42
C LEU A 85 0.65 4.13 16.03
N MET A 86 -0.24 3.65 16.89
CA MET A 86 -1.67 3.98 16.83
C MET A 86 -2.00 4.99 17.92
N ILE A 87 -2.34 6.21 17.52
CA ILE A 87 -2.67 7.31 18.42
C ILE A 87 -4.19 7.50 18.39
N THR A 88 -4.84 7.35 19.54
CA THR A 88 -6.30 7.49 19.67
C THR A 88 -6.64 8.62 20.65
N PRO A 89 -6.85 9.85 20.16
CA PRO A 89 -7.18 10.98 21.03
C PRO A 89 -8.52 10.84 21.73
N GLU A 90 -8.59 11.28 22.98
CA GLU A 90 -9.80 11.26 23.79
C GLU A 90 -10.87 12.26 23.34
N GLN A 91 -10.49 13.29 22.59
CA GLN A 91 -11.40 14.31 22.08
C GLN A 91 -10.98 14.72 20.67
N ASP A 92 -11.95 14.98 19.81
CA ASP A 92 -11.70 15.62 18.53
C ASP A 92 -11.76 17.15 18.69
N ARG A 93 -10.80 17.86 18.10
CA ARG A 93 -10.71 19.33 18.16
C ARG A 93 -9.90 19.89 17.00
N ALA A 94 -10.16 21.13 16.64
CA ALA A 94 -9.37 21.84 15.64
C ALA A 94 -7.87 21.80 15.97
N GLY A 95 -7.04 21.51 14.96
CA GLY A 95 -5.59 21.41 15.11
C GLY A 95 -5.10 20.15 15.83
N LEU A 96 -5.94 19.15 16.11
CA LEU A 96 -5.54 17.92 16.79
C LEU A 96 -4.40 17.20 16.06
N LEU A 97 -4.54 16.95 14.75
CA LEU A 97 -3.50 16.33 13.95
C LEU A 97 -2.22 17.17 13.95
N ALA A 98 -2.31 18.48 13.75
CA ALA A 98 -1.15 19.37 13.76
C ALA A 98 -0.38 19.29 15.10
N ASN A 99 -1.08 19.21 16.23
CA ASN A 99 -0.44 19.04 17.54
C ASN A 99 0.30 17.70 17.65
N ILE A 100 -0.29 16.61 17.13
CA ILE A 100 0.37 15.30 17.10
C ILE A 100 1.67 15.39 16.27
N LEU A 101 1.61 15.97 15.06
CA LEU A 101 2.76 16.08 14.18
C LEU A 101 3.86 16.98 14.78
N ASN A 102 3.47 18.09 15.41
CA ASN A 102 4.41 18.99 16.07
C ASN A 102 5.18 18.32 17.20
N THR A 103 4.57 17.37 17.92
CA THR A 103 5.29 16.60 18.95
C THR A 103 6.47 15.83 18.36
N PHE A 104 6.28 15.13 17.24
CA PHE A 104 7.39 14.44 16.56
C PHE A 104 8.43 15.42 16.00
N ALA A 105 7.97 16.55 15.45
CA ALA A 105 8.85 17.57 14.90
C ALA A 105 9.75 18.22 15.98
N ILE A 106 9.26 18.42 17.20
CA ILE A 106 10.05 18.95 18.33
C ILE A 106 11.26 18.05 18.65
N PHE A 107 11.08 16.74 18.54
CA PHE A 107 12.16 15.75 18.73
C PHE A 107 12.91 15.41 17.44
N ASN A 108 12.69 16.16 16.36
CA ASN A 108 13.32 15.93 15.06
C ASN A 108 13.13 14.49 14.52
N ILE A 109 11.97 13.89 14.79
CA ILE A 109 11.63 12.54 14.34
C ILE A 109 10.91 12.62 12.99
N ASN A 110 11.47 11.98 11.97
CA ASN A 110 10.83 11.91 10.64
C ASN A 110 9.60 10.98 10.69
N LEU A 111 8.57 11.35 9.93
CA LEU A 111 7.36 10.55 9.77
C LEU A 111 7.21 10.11 8.31
N SER A 112 7.43 8.82 8.05
CA SER A 112 7.37 8.24 6.68
C SER A 112 5.96 7.86 6.23
N TRP A 113 5.00 7.74 7.16
CA TRP A 113 3.60 7.45 6.82
C TRP A 113 2.63 7.97 7.90
N ILE A 114 1.53 8.59 7.47
CA ILE A 114 0.45 9.05 8.35
C ILE A 114 -0.88 8.69 7.70
N GLU A 115 -1.79 8.07 8.46
CA GLU A 115 -3.12 7.71 8.02
C GLU A 115 -4.15 7.98 9.13
N SER A 116 -5.25 8.65 8.80
CA SER A 116 -6.39 8.81 9.73
C SER A 116 -7.48 7.79 9.44
N ARG A 117 -8.02 7.16 10.47
CA ARG A 117 -9.18 6.26 10.36
C ARG A 117 -10.28 6.71 11.32
N PRO A 118 -11.56 6.75 10.90
CA PRO A 118 -12.66 7.03 11.80
C PRO A 118 -12.79 5.92 12.85
N LEU A 119 -13.12 6.29 14.09
CA LEU A 119 -13.33 5.34 15.20
C LEU A 119 -14.61 4.52 15.05
N LYS A 120 -15.53 4.91 14.14
CA LYS A 120 -16.85 4.30 13.88
C LYS A 120 -17.81 4.27 15.09
N THR A 121 -17.38 4.71 16.27
CA THR A 121 -18.21 4.81 17.48
C THR A 121 -18.98 6.12 17.57
N GLN A 122 -18.39 7.21 17.08
CA GLN A 122 -18.98 8.56 17.05
C GLN A 122 -18.54 9.28 15.78
N LEU A 123 -19.43 10.08 15.20
CA LEU A 123 -19.10 10.94 14.05
C LEU A 123 -18.02 11.96 14.47
N GLY A 124 -17.03 12.18 13.59
CA GLY A 124 -15.96 13.15 13.83
C GLY A 124 -14.80 12.66 14.70
N ARG A 125 -14.82 11.43 15.23
CA ARG A 125 -13.69 10.91 16.01
C ARG A 125 -12.77 10.03 15.17
N TYR A 126 -11.47 10.31 15.27
CA TYR A 126 -10.43 9.64 14.49
C TYR A 126 -9.38 9.01 15.40
N ARG A 127 -8.74 7.97 14.88
CA ARG A 127 -7.43 7.49 15.32
C ARG A 127 -6.44 7.68 14.18
N PHE A 128 -5.18 7.87 14.55
CA PHE A 128 -4.09 8.10 13.61
C PHE A 128 -3.12 6.94 13.69
N PHE A 129 -2.72 6.45 12.52
CA PHE A 129 -1.57 5.57 12.37
C PHE A 129 -0.42 6.43 11.89
N VAL A 130 0.71 6.35 12.59
CA VAL A 130 1.91 7.12 12.26
C VAL A 130 3.09 6.17 12.26
N GLN A 131 3.88 6.18 11.19
CA GLN A 131 5.19 5.58 11.21
C GLN A 131 6.23 6.65 11.46
N ALA A 132 7.03 6.42 12.50
CA ALA A 132 8.17 7.23 12.87
C ALA A 132 9.46 6.48 12.55
N ASP A 133 10.44 7.19 12.01
CA ASP A 133 11.78 6.68 11.72
C ASP A 133 12.61 6.74 13.02
N ALA A 134 12.15 6.00 14.03
CA ALA A 134 12.74 5.88 15.35
C ALA A 134 12.38 4.52 15.97
N THR A 135 13.24 4.04 16.85
CA THR A 135 13.02 2.78 17.59
C THR A 135 12.31 3.06 18.90
N LEU A 136 11.68 2.06 19.51
CA LEU A 136 11.01 2.26 20.81
C LEU A 136 12.00 2.60 21.95
N ASN A 137 13.27 2.20 21.81
CA ASN A 137 14.30 2.33 22.83
C ASN A 137 15.27 3.49 22.57
N SER A 138 15.02 4.33 21.56
CA SER A 138 15.90 5.47 21.29
C SER A 138 15.83 6.46 22.44
N GLU A 139 16.99 6.80 23.03
CA GLU A 139 17.07 7.97 23.91
C GLU A 139 16.83 9.23 23.06
N LEU A 140 15.99 10.13 23.56
CA LEU A 140 15.73 11.41 22.92
C LEU A 140 16.79 12.40 23.40
N ASP A 141 17.69 12.81 22.51
CA ASP A 141 18.71 13.85 22.76
C ASP A 141 18.11 15.27 22.82
#